data_AF-A0A3S1ND70-F1
#
_entry.id   AF-A0A3S1ND70-F1
#
_cell.length_a   1.000
_cell.length_b   1.000
_cell.length_c   1.000
_cell.angle_alpha   90.00
_cell.angle_beta   90.00
_cell.angle_gamma   90.00
#
_symmetry.space_group_name_H-M   'P 1'
#
loop_
_entity.id
_entity.type
_entity.pdbx_description
1 polymer ?
#
loop_
_entity_poly.entity_id
_entity_poly.type
_entity_poly.pdbx_seq_one_letter_code
_entity_poly.pdbx_strand_id
1 'polypeptide(L)'
;MNSAYDQVLSADAETRAGLFTTTAQRHSSTPQNIEKDFWVCWTLDALFNGMPDDSPRLLFKGGTFLSEGFGLIGRFSEDIDVTVFRDASP
;
A
#
# COMPACT_ATOMS: atom_id res chain seq x y z
N MET A 1 8.21 -9.28 -3.13
CA MET A 1 6.90 -9.25 -2.43
C MET A 1 7.02 -9.84 -1.04
N ASN A 2 6.38 -9.21 -0.05
CA ASN A 2 6.20 -9.76 1.28
C ASN A 2 5.07 -10.82 1.26
N SER A 3 5.41 -12.08 1.54
CA SER A 3 4.46 -13.20 1.53
C SER A 3 3.39 -13.12 2.63
N ALA A 4 3.51 -12.21 3.60
CA ALA A 4 2.47 -11.99 4.60
C ALA A 4 1.16 -11.47 3.98
N TYR A 5 1.26 -10.74 2.85
CA TYR A 5 0.08 -10.28 2.13
C TYR A 5 -0.79 -11.43 1.62
N ASP A 6 -0.17 -12.54 1.21
CA ASP A 6 -0.88 -13.71 0.69
C ASP A 6 -1.85 -14.31 1.72
N GLN A 7 -1.53 -14.22 3.02
CA GLN A 7 -2.41 -14.69 4.10
C GLN A 7 -3.69 -13.86 4.19
N VAL A 8 -3.59 -12.55 3.99
CA VAL A 8 -4.74 -11.64 4.03
C VAL A 8 -5.54 -11.73 2.72
N LEU A 9 -4.86 -11.91 1.58
CA LEU A 9 -5.51 -12.04 0.27
C LEU A 9 -6.23 -13.37 0.07
N SER A 10 -5.76 -14.45 0.70
CA SER A 10 -6.39 -15.77 0.64
C SER A 10 -7.55 -15.95 1.62
N ALA A 11 -7.72 -15.02 2.56
CA ALA A 11 -8.84 -15.03 3.50
C ALA A 11 -10.17 -14.72 2.77
N ASP A 12 -11.26 -15.33 3.24
CA ASP A 12 -12.60 -14.96 2.78
C ASP A 12 -12.98 -13.54 3.21
N ALA A 13 -14.07 -13.02 2.63
CA ALA A 13 -14.50 -11.64 2.86
C ALA A 13 -14.83 -11.36 4.33
N GLU A 14 -15.42 -12.32 5.04
CA GLU A 14 -15.80 -12.17 6.46
C GLU A 14 -14.57 -12.11 7.36
N THR A 15 -13.64 -13.06 7.16
CA THR A 15 -12.37 -13.13 7.90
C THR A 15 -11.55 -11.86 7.66
N ARG A 16 -11.42 -11.42 6.41
CA ARG A 16 -10.68 -10.20 6.07
C ARG A 16 -11.32 -8.95 6.68
N ALA A 17 -12.65 -8.83 6.65
CA ALA A 17 -13.35 -7.74 7.33
C ALA A 17 -13.13 -7.76 8.86
N GLY A 18 -13.08 -8.95 9.46
CA GLY A 18 -12.73 -9.15 10.86
C GLY A 18 -11.31 -8.69 11.21
N LEU A 19 -10.33 -8.96 10.34
CA LEU A 19 -8.95 -8.48 10.49
C LEU A 19 -8.88 -6.95 10.50
N PHE A 20 -9.54 -6.29 9.55
CA PHE A 20 -9.59 -4.83 9.48
C PHE A 20 -10.29 -4.23 10.69
N THR A 21 -11.40 -4.83 11.13
CA THR A 21 -12.15 -4.39 12.32
C THR A 21 -11.31 -4.50 13.59
N THR A 22 -10.64 -5.63 13.80
CA THR A 22 -9.81 -5.87 14.98
C THR A 22 -8.62 -4.91 15.02
N THR A 23 -8.01 -4.65 13.87
CA THR A 23 -6.87 -3.74 13.74
C THR A 23 -7.30 -2.29 13.97
N ALA A 24 -8.44 -1.88 13.41
CA ALA A 24 -8.98 -0.53 13.60
C ALA A 24 -9.22 -0.21 15.09
N GLN A 25 -9.74 -1.16 15.85
CA GLN A 25 -9.94 -1.02 17.30
C GLN A 25 -8.62 -0.80 18.06
N ARG A 26 -7.54 -1.48 17.66
CA ARG A 26 -6.22 -1.34 18.30
C ARG A 26 -5.54 -0.01 17.99
N HIS A 27 -5.83 0.56 16.83
CA HIS A 27 -5.21 1.78 16.32
C HIS A 27 -6.09 3.02 16.46
N SER A 28 -7.22 2.94 17.16
CA SER A 28 -8.21 4.04 17.28
C SER A 28 -8.60 4.64 15.91
N SER A 29 -8.78 3.76 14.93
CA SER A 29 -9.11 4.12 13.53
C SER A 29 -10.43 3.46 13.11
N THR A 30 -10.84 3.66 11.86
CA THR A 30 -12.00 2.96 11.26
C THR A 30 -11.54 1.73 10.46
N PRO A 31 -12.35 0.66 10.37
CA PRO A 31 -12.02 -0.50 9.54
C PRO A 31 -11.73 -0.11 8.08
N GLN A 32 -12.46 0.87 7.55
CA GLN A 32 -12.27 1.40 6.19
C GLN A 32 -10.90 2.04 6.00
N ASN A 33 -10.38 2.76 7.01
CA ASN A 33 -9.05 3.33 6.94
C ASN A 33 -7.96 2.27 6.96
N ILE A 34 -8.12 1.21 7.77
CA ILE A 34 -7.18 0.09 7.81
C ILE A 34 -7.20 -0.70 6.51
N GLU A 35 -8.40 -0.97 5.96
CA GLU A 35 -8.52 -1.64 4.66
C GLU A 35 -7.82 -0.85 3.56
N LYS A 36 -8.05 0.47 3.53
CA LYS A 36 -7.40 1.37 2.59
C LYS A 36 -5.87 1.34 2.73
N ASP A 37 -5.37 1.42 3.96
CA ASP A 37 -3.94 1.36 4.27
C ASP A 37 -3.29 0.05 3.80
N PHE A 38 -3.98 -1.08 4.05
CA PHE A 38 -3.56 -2.38 3.56
C PHE A 38 -3.37 -2.40 2.04
N TRP A 39 -4.35 -1.89 1.28
CA TRP A 39 -4.28 -1.86 -0.17
C TRP A 39 -3.20 -0.92 -0.69
N VAL A 40 -2.97 0.21 -0.02
CA VAL A 40 -1.87 1.13 -0.37
C VAL A 40 -0.52 0.45 -0.18
N CYS A 41 -0.27 -0.13 0.99
CA CYS A 41 0.98 -0.81 1.29
C CYS A 41 1.22 -2.01 0.36
N TRP A 42 0.17 -2.81 0.12
CA TRP A 42 0.25 -3.94 -0.81
C TRP A 42 0.58 -3.49 -2.24
N THR A 43 -0.06 -2.42 -2.72
CA THR A 43 0.18 -1.88 -4.07
C THR A 43 1.61 -1.37 -4.21
N LEU A 44 2.14 -0.68 -3.19
CA LEU A 44 3.54 -0.24 -3.19
C LEU A 44 4.51 -1.42 -3.19
N ASP A 45 4.25 -2.46 -2.39
CA ASP A 45 5.06 -3.67 -2.41
C ASP A 45 5.02 -4.34 -3.80
N ALA A 46 3.84 -4.44 -4.41
CA ALA A 46 3.66 -4.96 -5.77
C ALA A 46 4.48 -4.20 -6.82
N LEU A 47 4.40 -2.86 -6.78
CA LEU A 47 5.07 -2.00 -7.75
C LEU A 47 6.59 -1.96 -7.56
N PHE A 48 7.10 -2.00 -6.32
CA PHE A 48 8.53 -1.81 -6.07
C PHE A 48 9.30 -3.10 -5.79
N ASN A 49 8.62 -4.16 -5.35
CA ASN A 49 9.24 -5.46 -4.99
C ASN A 49 8.62 -6.67 -5.72
N GLY A 50 7.60 -6.47 -6.55
CA GLY A 50 6.92 -7.54 -7.30
C GLY A 50 7.12 -7.49 -8.81
N MET A 51 7.67 -6.40 -9.33
CA MET A 51 7.90 -6.24 -10.76
C MET A 51 9.16 -7.00 -11.23
N PRO A 52 9.15 -7.58 -12.45
CA PRO A 52 10.35 -8.11 -13.10
C PRO A 52 11.47 -7.08 -13.27
N ASP A 53 12.73 -7.53 -13.35
CA ASP A 53 13.92 -6.67 -13.45
C ASP A 53 13.95 -5.78 -14.72
N ASP A 54 13.23 -6.18 -15.78
CA ASP A 54 13.09 -5.42 -17.03
C ASP A 54 11.93 -4.41 -17.00
N SER A 55 11.29 -4.24 -15.84
CA SER A 55 10.19 -3.30 -15.68
C SER A 55 10.67 -1.84 -15.69
N PRO A 56 9.84 -0.90 -16.16
CA PRO A 56 10.16 0.51 -16.12
C PRO A 56 10.55 0.97 -14.72
N ARG A 57 11.55 1.85 -14.62
CA ARG A 57 11.88 2.48 -13.34
C ARG A 57 10.67 3.26 -12.84
N LEU A 58 10.32 3.06 -11.57
CA LEU A 58 9.26 3.79 -10.90
C LEU A 58 9.85 4.75 -9.87
N LEU A 59 9.20 5.89 -9.67
CA LEU A 59 9.48 6.80 -8.56
C LEU A 59 8.16 7.16 -7.87
N PHE A 60 8.07 6.76 -6.61
CA PHE A 60 6.96 7.14 -5.75
C PHE A 60 7.10 8.60 -5.31
N LYS A 61 6.04 9.38 -5.47
CA LYS A 61 5.96 10.81 -5.10
C LYS A 61 4.69 11.07 -4.30
N GLY A 62 4.49 12.32 -3.87
CA GLY A 62 3.25 12.78 -3.25
C GLY A 62 3.32 12.87 -1.72
N GLY A 63 2.27 13.47 -1.12
CA GLY A 63 2.15 13.65 0.33
C GLY A 63 2.14 12.33 1.12
N THR A 64 1.84 11.23 0.45
CA THR A 64 1.90 9.85 0.95
C THR A 64 3.32 9.43 1.39
N PHE A 65 4.38 9.96 0.76
CA PHE A 65 5.76 9.71 1.19
C PHE A 65 6.11 10.42 2.51
N LEU A 66 5.49 11.59 2.77
CA LEU A 66 5.70 12.38 3.99
C LEU A 66 4.89 11.86 5.18
N SER A 67 3.73 11.26 4.95
CA SER A 67 2.92 10.61 6.01
C SER A 67 3.51 9.27 6.45
N GLU A 68 3.82 8.36 5.51
CA GLU A 68 4.24 6.99 5.84
C GLU A 68 5.76 6.85 6.08
N GLY A 69 6.60 7.70 5.47
CA GLY A 69 8.05 7.65 5.66
C GLY A 69 8.59 8.52 6.80
N PHE A 70 7.87 9.59 7.17
CA PHE A 70 8.35 10.63 8.09
C PHE A 70 7.35 11.04 9.18
N GLY A 71 6.11 10.53 9.19
CA GLY A 71 5.12 10.81 10.22
C GLY A 71 4.66 12.27 10.30
N LEU A 72 4.77 13.03 9.20
CA LEU A 72 4.57 14.49 9.21
C LEU A 72 3.10 14.92 9.09
N ILE A 73 2.18 14.00 8.77
CA ILE A 73 0.75 14.28 8.60
C ILE A 73 -0.08 13.10 9.12
N GLY A 74 -0.91 13.35 10.13
CA GLY A 74 -1.81 12.37 10.76
C GLY A 74 -3.12 12.14 10.01
N ARG A 75 -3.07 12.06 8.67
CA ARG A 75 -4.24 11.74 7.84
C ARG A 75 -3.89 10.61 6.87
N PHE A 76 -4.83 9.69 6.68
CA PHE A 76 -4.71 8.64 5.68
C PHE A 76 -4.64 9.28 4.29
N SER A 77 -3.63 8.90 3.50
CA SER A 77 -3.54 9.37 2.13
C SER A 77 -4.58 8.66 1.26
N GLU A 78 -5.21 9.40 0.36
CA GLU A 78 -6.18 8.86 -0.60
C GLU A 78 -5.54 8.41 -1.90
N ASP A 79 -4.39 9.00 -2.24
CA ASP A 79 -3.78 8.87 -3.56
C ASP A 79 -2.40 8.23 -3.47
N ILE A 80 -2.06 7.44 -4.51
CA ILE A 80 -0.71 6.91 -4.76
C ILE A 80 -0.20 7.58 -6.03
N ASP A 81 0.72 8.54 -5.89
CA ASP A 81 1.35 9.20 -7.03
C ASP A 81 2.62 8.46 -7.47
N VAL A 82 2.62 7.92 -8.68
CA VAL A 82 3.78 7.20 -9.25
C VAL A 82 4.21 7.83 -10.57
N THR A 83 5.49 8.16 -10.68
CA THR A 83 6.13 8.49 -11.98
C THR A 83 6.71 7.23 -12.59
N VAL A 84 6.35 6.94 -13.84
CA VAL A 84 6.90 5.83 -14.64
C VAL A 84 7.91 6.40 -15.63
N PHE A 85 9.17 5.99 -15.54
CA PHE A 85 10.19 6.33 -16.54
C PHE A 85 10.11 5.34 -17.69
N ARG A 86 9.77 5.82 -18.89
CA ARG A 86 10.03 5.06 -20.12
C ARG A 86 11.44 5.36 -20.55
N ASP A 87 12.27 4.34 -20.65
CA ASP A 87 13.50 4.46 -21.42
C ASP A 87 13.08 4.81 -22.85
N ALA A 88 13.49 5.98 -23.34
CA ALA A 88 13.46 6.23 -24.76
C ALA A 88 14.45 5.23 -25.36
N SER A 89 13.96 4.13 -25.94
CA SER A 89 14.79 3.35 -26.85
C SER A 89 15.37 4.31 -27.88
N PRO A 90 16.68 4.23 -28.16
CA PRO A 90 17.35 5.14 -29.10
C PRO A 90 16.77 5.08 -30.51
#